data_AF-A0A077PP62-F1
#
_entry.id   AF-A0A077PP62-F1
#
_cell.length_a   1.000
_cell.length_b   1.000
_cell.length_c   1.000
_cell.angle_alpha   90.00
_cell.angle_beta   90.00
_cell.angle_gamma   90.00
#
_symmetry.space_group_name_H-M   'P 1'
#
loop_
_entity.id
_entity.type
_entity.pdbx_description
1 polymer ?
#
loop_
_entity_poly.entity_id
_entity_poly.type
_entity_poly.pdbx_seq_one_letter_code
_entity_poly.pdbx_strand_id
1 'polypeptide(L)'
;MVNHIDIGHEKLPEWSDSLFASVYLWIKQGVPPQKAETDASILRYPVDHRLNTLAVSMRSLVMEGEITPDWFTEQGYHSAKSQKKAEEKRKELVLKNVTQEELSAVLTDIKRINRLWPVPANKPVKKKRASSNLTQLADNEKALLLAECYEGIAVHPESEGFYTYQSGTWQKTSCLELSREMAKVYSEHQTNFSKRELNNVVEALKIVIPVMGEPCKSIIPFANGVFNIETKEFSPHKPDNWLLNHNSIEYTPASPDENLRDDAPHFHKWLDHAAGKDPYKMKRIFAALYMVLANRYDWQLFLEITGEGGSGKSVFTQVATLLAGQHNTASGNMAALDSARGRAQFVGKSMITLPDQPKYTGEGTGIKAITGGDAVEIDPKHEQQYTAIIRAVVIATNNTPMIFTERAGGVARRRVIYQFNNKVKEEDKDPYLSKKIASEIPVIVRRLLAAFDDPEEAKVLLIEQRDSDEALEVKRASNPVLDLCAALAFMGEPRGLEMGGGRKAEEERQPRKYLYHLYLSFIEYQGLGRPLSVTEFGKAVKEAAKEYKSEYLTRTIQGRRQTNVQLTDKADEFL
;
A
#
# COMPACT_ATOMS: atom_id res chain seq x y z
N MET A 1 30.29 -49.39 -19.73
CA MET A 1 28.93 -48.88 -20.02
C MET A 1 28.99 -47.36 -19.91
N VAL A 2 29.15 -46.68 -21.04
CA VAL A 2 29.08 -45.22 -21.12
C VAL A 2 27.81 -44.94 -21.89
N ASN A 3 26.79 -44.41 -21.21
CA ASN A 3 25.51 -44.06 -21.82
C ASN A 3 25.71 -42.83 -22.70
N HIS A 4 25.52 -43.00 -24.00
CA HIS A 4 25.29 -41.90 -24.95
C HIS A 4 23.97 -41.22 -24.58
N ILE A 5 24.04 -39.95 -24.22
CA ILE A 5 22.87 -39.06 -24.19
C ILE A 5 22.75 -38.47 -25.60
N ASP A 6 21.74 -38.92 -26.32
CA ASP A 6 21.35 -38.41 -27.62
C ASP A 6 20.63 -37.07 -27.42
N ILE A 7 21.37 -35.96 -27.52
CA ILE A 7 20.81 -34.60 -27.50
C ILE A 7 20.30 -34.34 -28.92
N GLY A 8 19.02 -34.61 -29.14
CA GLY A 8 18.34 -34.25 -30.38
C GLY A 8 18.43 -32.75 -30.63
N HIS A 9 19.28 -32.34 -31.57
CA HIS A 9 19.28 -30.99 -32.12
C HIS A 9 17.99 -30.77 -32.92
N GLU A 10 16.94 -30.23 -32.29
CA GLU A 10 15.83 -29.63 -33.03
C GLU A 10 16.42 -28.53 -33.94
N LYS A 11 16.25 -28.67 -35.26
CA LYS A 11 16.62 -27.62 -36.21
C LYS A 11 15.88 -26.34 -35.80
N LEU A 12 16.64 -25.27 -35.56
CA LEU A 12 16.08 -23.95 -35.27
C LEU A 12 15.07 -23.57 -36.37
N PRO A 13 13.90 -23.01 -36.02
CA PRO A 13 12.94 -22.57 -37.01
C PRO A 13 13.55 -21.50 -37.92
N GLU A 14 13.26 -21.59 -39.22
CA GLU A 14 13.76 -20.67 -40.24
C GLU A 14 13.41 -19.21 -39.91
N TRP A 15 12.20 -18.97 -39.41
CA TRP A 15 11.82 -17.71 -38.79
C TRP A 15 12.32 -17.65 -37.35
N SER A 16 12.97 -16.55 -36.97
CA SER A 16 13.35 -16.22 -35.59
C SER A 16 12.14 -15.70 -34.82
N ASP A 17 12.13 -15.86 -33.50
CA ASP A 17 11.00 -15.41 -32.67
C ASP A 17 10.83 -13.89 -32.74
N SER A 18 11.92 -13.14 -32.85
CA SER A 18 11.92 -11.70 -33.03
C SER A 18 11.30 -11.28 -34.37
N LEU A 19 11.70 -11.90 -35.49
CA LEU A 19 11.16 -11.56 -36.80
C LEU A 19 9.70 -11.99 -36.93
N PHE A 20 9.37 -13.16 -36.39
CA PHE A 20 8.00 -13.65 -36.27
C PHE A 20 7.14 -12.65 -35.49
N ALA A 21 7.63 -12.20 -34.33
CA ALA A 21 6.89 -11.29 -33.46
C ALA A 21 6.61 -9.96 -34.15
N SER A 22 7.64 -9.34 -34.72
CA SER A 22 7.52 -8.06 -35.42
C SER A 22 6.55 -8.15 -36.61
N VAL A 23 6.59 -9.22 -37.42
CA VAL A 23 5.69 -9.39 -38.57
C VAL A 23 4.25 -9.67 -38.14
N TYR A 24 4.06 -10.52 -37.13
CA TYR A 24 2.73 -10.87 -36.65
C TYR A 24 2.02 -9.66 -36.03
N LEU A 25 2.68 -8.92 -35.14
CA LEU A 25 2.14 -7.72 -34.51
C LEU A 25 1.87 -6.61 -35.53
N TRP A 26 2.80 -6.41 -36.47
CA TRP A 26 2.62 -5.47 -37.57
C TRP A 26 1.35 -5.77 -38.36
N ILE A 27 1.18 -6.98 -38.87
CA ILE A 27 0.02 -7.30 -39.72
C ILE A 27 -1.27 -7.33 -38.90
N LYS A 28 -1.30 -8.08 -37.79
CA LYS A 28 -2.55 -8.37 -37.06
C LYS A 28 -3.00 -7.26 -36.13
N GLN A 29 -2.06 -6.50 -35.56
CA GLN A 29 -2.37 -5.50 -34.55
C GLN A 29 -2.02 -4.08 -35.01
N GLY A 30 -1.33 -3.92 -36.15
CA GLY A 30 -0.89 -2.60 -36.60
C GLY A 30 0.14 -1.99 -35.64
N VAL A 31 0.90 -2.82 -34.93
CA VAL A 31 1.92 -2.32 -34.01
C VAL A 31 3.21 -2.13 -34.80
N PRO A 32 3.81 -0.92 -34.79
CA PRO A 32 5.11 -0.70 -35.43
C PRO A 32 6.21 -1.59 -34.83
N PRO A 33 7.16 -2.08 -35.63
CA PRO A 33 8.26 -2.91 -35.13
C PRO A 33 9.12 -2.16 -34.10
N GLN A 34 9.72 -2.90 -33.16
CA GLN A 34 10.64 -2.33 -32.18
C GLN A 34 12.10 -2.47 -32.64
N LYS A 35 12.93 -1.48 -32.27
CA LYS A 35 14.36 -1.44 -32.59
C LYS A 35 15.11 -2.69 -32.16
N ALA A 36 14.97 -3.09 -30.89
CA ALA A 36 15.69 -4.22 -30.33
C ALA A 36 15.35 -5.54 -31.05
N GLU A 37 14.08 -5.77 -31.37
CA GLU A 37 13.61 -6.98 -32.06
C GLU A 37 14.08 -7.05 -33.51
N THR A 38 14.05 -5.92 -34.21
CA THR A 38 14.46 -5.83 -35.62
C THR A 38 15.97 -5.89 -35.78
N ASP A 39 16.75 -5.25 -34.90
CA ASP A 39 18.22 -5.34 -34.86
C ASP A 39 18.66 -6.79 -34.57
N ALA A 40 18.04 -7.47 -33.61
CA ALA A 40 18.31 -8.87 -33.31
C ALA A 40 17.95 -9.81 -34.48
N SER A 41 16.89 -9.48 -35.23
CA SER A 41 16.49 -10.25 -36.42
C SER A 41 17.49 -10.09 -37.56
N ILE A 42 18.03 -8.89 -37.78
CA ILE A 42 19.05 -8.63 -38.81
C ILE A 42 20.32 -9.43 -38.52
N LEU A 43 20.79 -9.43 -37.26
CA LEU A 43 22.00 -10.15 -36.86
C LEU A 43 21.88 -11.68 -37.01
N ARG A 44 20.66 -12.20 -37.05
CA ARG A 44 20.39 -13.64 -37.10
C ARG A 44 20.45 -14.25 -38.50
N TYR A 45 20.27 -13.43 -39.53
CA TYR A 45 20.24 -13.91 -40.92
C TYR A 45 21.45 -13.42 -41.71
N PRO A 46 22.07 -14.25 -42.57
CA PRO A 46 23.06 -13.78 -43.55
C PRO A 46 22.52 -12.63 -44.41
N VAL A 47 23.37 -11.69 -44.80
CA VAL A 47 22.98 -10.47 -45.54
C VAL A 47 22.27 -10.78 -46.86
N ASP A 48 22.62 -11.89 -47.49
CA ASP A 48 22.06 -12.43 -48.74
C ASP A 48 20.78 -13.26 -48.54
N HIS A 49 20.33 -13.45 -47.30
CA HIS A 49 19.12 -14.21 -46.99
C HIS A 49 17.85 -13.35 -47.10
N ARG A 50 16.80 -13.86 -47.75
CA ARG A 50 15.50 -13.17 -47.91
C ARG A 50 14.88 -12.66 -46.60
N LEU A 51 15.05 -13.40 -45.50
CA LEU A 51 14.57 -12.98 -44.17
C LEU A 51 15.44 -11.87 -43.54
N ASN A 52 16.70 -11.72 -43.97
CA ASN A 52 17.49 -10.54 -43.63
C ASN A 52 16.90 -9.30 -44.32
N THR A 53 16.61 -9.39 -45.62
CA THR A 53 15.94 -8.30 -46.36
C THR A 53 14.59 -7.93 -45.75
N LEU A 54 13.81 -8.92 -45.31
CA LEU A 54 12.58 -8.67 -44.55
C LEU A 54 12.87 -7.98 -43.21
N ALA A 55 13.84 -8.45 -42.43
CA ALA A 55 14.20 -7.84 -41.15
C ALA A 55 14.65 -6.38 -41.32
N VAL A 56 15.42 -6.06 -42.36
CA VAL A 56 15.81 -4.69 -42.72
C VAL A 56 14.58 -3.86 -43.11
N SER A 57 13.65 -4.41 -43.89
CA SER A 57 12.38 -3.74 -44.23
C SER A 57 11.50 -3.50 -43.01
N MET A 58 11.55 -4.37 -42.00
CA MET A 58 10.83 -4.17 -40.73
C MET A 58 11.55 -3.11 -39.87
N ARG A 59 12.89 -3.09 -39.88
CA ARG A 59 13.69 -2.08 -39.17
C ARG A 59 13.44 -0.66 -39.68
N SER A 60 13.20 -0.50 -40.98
CA SER A 60 12.84 0.78 -41.59
C SER A 60 11.43 1.26 -41.25
N LEU A 61 10.65 0.51 -40.46
CA LEU A 61 9.34 0.90 -39.94
C LEU A 61 9.36 1.21 -38.43
N VAL A 62 10.52 1.17 -37.79
CA VAL A 62 10.62 1.53 -36.38
C VAL A 62 10.36 3.04 -36.25
N MET A 63 9.55 3.44 -35.27
CA MET A 63 9.24 4.85 -34.98
C MET A 63 10.46 5.60 -34.43
N GLU A 64 11.37 6.01 -35.32
CA GLU A 64 12.52 6.86 -35.02
C GLU A 64 12.67 7.92 -36.14
N GLY A 65 13.04 9.15 -35.77
CA GLY A 65 13.25 10.23 -36.72
C GLY A 65 11.97 10.68 -37.42
N GLU A 66 11.89 10.49 -38.74
CA GLU A 66 10.79 10.95 -39.60
C GLU A 66 9.55 10.04 -39.57
N ILE A 67 9.64 8.85 -38.97
CA ILE A 67 8.54 7.88 -38.90
C ILE A 67 7.70 8.15 -37.66
N THR A 68 6.56 8.80 -37.86
CA THR A 68 5.59 9.17 -36.82
C THR A 68 4.30 8.35 -36.91
N PRO A 69 3.42 8.37 -35.89
CA PRO A 69 2.09 7.75 -35.98
C PRO A 69 1.26 8.26 -37.18
N ASP A 70 1.37 9.56 -37.50
CA ASP A 70 0.69 10.18 -38.62
C ASP A 70 1.22 9.67 -39.96
N TRP A 71 2.54 9.46 -40.07
CA TRP A 71 3.16 8.86 -41.25
C TRP A 71 2.54 7.49 -41.59
N PHE A 72 2.28 6.62 -40.62
CA PHE A 72 1.61 5.33 -40.89
C PHE A 72 0.18 5.49 -41.41
N THR A 73 -0.51 6.54 -40.97
CA THR A 73 -1.88 6.83 -41.42
C THR A 73 -1.86 7.39 -42.85
N GLU A 74 -0.92 8.29 -43.16
CA GLU A 74 -0.69 8.83 -44.51
C GLU A 74 -0.26 7.74 -45.49
N GLN A 75 0.65 6.85 -45.08
CA GLN A 75 1.05 5.68 -45.84
C GLN A 75 -0.04 4.60 -45.89
N GLY A 76 -1.19 4.78 -45.23
CA GLY A 76 -2.32 3.86 -45.26
C GLY A 76 -2.09 2.54 -44.52
N TYR A 77 -1.03 2.44 -43.72
CA TYR A 77 -0.78 1.31 -42.84
C TYR A 77 -1.69 1.33 -41.62
N HIS A 78 -2.21 2.49 -41.21
CA HIS A 78 -3.25 2.62 -40.19
C HIS A 78 -4.51 3.30 -40.74
N SER A 79 -5.69 2.80 -40.37
CA SER A 79 -6.96 3.44 -40.73
C SER A 79 -8.07 3.03 -39.76
N ALA A 80 -8.65 4.01 -39.07
CA ALA A 80 -9.82 3.79 -38.23
C ALA A 80 -11.10 3.50 -39.04
N LYS A 81 -11.17 4.01 -40.29
CA LYS A 81 -12.34 3.85 -41.17
C LYS A 81 -12.29 2.58 -42.03
N SER A 82 -11.11 2.00 -42.24
CA SER A 82 -10.94 0.83 -43.13
C SER A 82 -9.81 -0.08 -42.65
N GLN A 83 -9.99 -0.68 -41.47
CA GLN A 83 -9.01 -1.58 -40.84
C GLN A 83 -8.57 -2.74 -41.76
N LYS A 84 -9.51 -3.31 -42.54
CA LYS A 84 -9.22 -4.40 -43.48
C LYS A 84 -8.25 -3.97 -44.60
N LYS A 85 -8.46 -2.78 -45.19
CA LYS A 85 -7.56 -2.24 -46.22
C LYS A 85 -6.18 -1.93 -45.66
N ALA A 86 -6.12 -1.45 -44.41
CA ALA A 86 -4.86 -1.21 -43.72
C ALA A 86 -4.10 -2.52 -43.45
N GLU A 87 -4.78 -3.59 -43.02
CA GLU A 87 -4.17 -4.93 -42.86
C GLU A 87 -3.66 -5.48 -44.20
N GLU A 88 -4.43 -5.34 -45.30
CA GLU A 88 -4.00 -5.75 -46.64
C GLU A 88 -2.73 -5.01 -47.07
N LYS A 89 -2.66 -3.69 -46.85
CA LYS A 89 -1.47 -2.89 -47.17
C LYS A 89 -0.24 -3.28 -46.33
N ARG A 90 -0.43 -3.66 -45.07
CA ARG A 90 0.64 -4.18 -44.21
C ARG A 90 1.14 -5.55 -44.68
N LYS A 91 0.26 -6.41 -45.20
CA LYS A 91 0.64 -7.70 -45.81
C LYS A 91 1.43 -7.51 -47.09
N GLU A 92 1.02 -6.59 -47.97
CA GLU A 92 1.72 -6.29 -49.23
C GLU A 92 3.20 -5.96 -49.01
N LEU A 93 3.52 -5.23 -47.93
CA LEU A 93 4.92 -4.93 -47.59
C LEU A 93 5.72 -6.20 -47.29
N VAL A 94 5.17 -7.10 -46.47
CA VAL A 94 5.85 -8.33 -46.05
C VAL A 94 5.99 -9.29 -47.24
N LEU A 95 4.96 -9.40 -48.08
CA LEU A 95 4.94 -10.24 -49.28
C LEU A 95 5.98 -9.86 -50.35
N LYS A 96 6.67 -8.73 -50.22
CA LYS A 96 7.83 -8.40 -51.09
C LYS A 96 9.01 -9.35 -50.87
N ASN A 97 9.10 -9.99 -49.71
CA ASN A 97 10.26 -10.78 -49.30
C ASN A 97 9.93 -12.26 -49.00
N VAL A 98 8.65 -12.63 -48.93
CA VAL A 98 8.17 -13.96 -48.55
C VAL A 98 6.96 -14.36 -49.40
N THR A 99 6.69 -15.66 -49.56
CA THR A 99 5.53 -16.09 -50.36
C THR A 99 4.22 -15.97 -49.57
N GLN A 100 3.09 -16.05 -50.28
CA GLN A 100 1.77 -16.03 -49.66
C GLN A 100 1.54 -17.24 -48.75
N GLU A 101 2.04 -18.42 -49.16
CA GLU A 101 1.95 -19.65 -48.37
C GLU A 101 2.74 -19.52 -47.07
N GLU A 102 3.95 -18.96 -47.15
CA GLU A 102 4.81 -18.74 -46.00
C GLU A 102 4.22 -17.72 -45.03
N LEU A 103 3.74 -16.59 -45.55
CA LEU A 103 3.07 -15.60 -44.70
C LEU A 103 1.81 -16.18 -44.04
N SER A 104 1.05 -17.01 -44.76
CA SER A 104 -0.11 -17.67 -44.16
C SER A 104 0.31 -18.64 -43.05
N ALA A 105 1.41 -19.37 -43.22
CA ALA A 105 1.92 -20.27 -42.19
C ALA A 105 2.33 -19.48 -40.93
N VAL A 106 3.03 -18.35 -41.10
CA VAL A 106 3.42 -17.46 -40.00
C VAL A 106 2.20 -16.90 -39.26
N LEU A 107 1.21 -16.39 -39.99
CA LEU A 107 0.03 -15.79 -39.37
C LEU A 107 -0.93 -16.81 -38.73
N THR A 108 -0.73 -18.11 -38.97
CA THR A 108 -1.57 -19.20 -38.43
C THR A 108 -0.81 -20.17 -37.53
N ASP A 109 0.45 -19.88 -37.17
CA ASP A 109 1.24 -20.69 -36.24
C ASP A 109 0.78 -20.50 -34.78
N ILE A 110 -0.36 -21.11 -34.45
CA ILE A 110 -1.01 -21.02 -33.13
C ILE A 110 -0.06 -21.50 -32.02
N LYS A 111 0.78 -22.50 -32.28
CA LYS A 111 1.73 -23.02 -31.28
C LYS A 111 2.73 -21.94 -30.90
N ARG A 112 3.30 -21.26 -31.89
CA ARG A 112 4.27 -20.19 -31.67
C ARG A 112 3.64 -18.92 -31.12
N ILE A 113 2.43 -18.57 -31.57
CA ILE A 113 1.64 -17.46 -31.01
C ILE A 113 1.40 -17.68 -29.51
N ASN A 114 0.93 -18.86 -29.12
CA ASN A 114 0.67 -19.19 -27.71
C ASN A 114 1.96 -19.31 -26.88
N ARG A 115 3.11 -19.61 -27.51
CA ARG A 115 4.40 -19.62 -26.83
C ARG A 115 4.93 -18.21 -26.56
N LEU A 116 4.85 -17.32 -27.55
CA LEU A 116 5.37 -15.96 -27.47
C LEU A 116 4.44 -15.01 -26.73
N TRP A 117 3.13 -15.24 -26.86
CA TRP A 117 2.09 -14.51 -26.16
C TRP A 117 1.10 -15.52 -25.53
N PRO A 118 1.49 -16.17 -24.43
CA PRO A 118 0.63 -17.11 -23.74
C PRO A 118 -0.64 -16.40 -23.28
N VAL A 119 -1.76 -16.76 -23.88
CA VAL A 119 -3.08 -16.40 -23.36
C VAL A 119 -3.27 -17.23 -22.09
N PRO A 120 -3.70 -16.63 -20.97
CA PRO A 120 -4.09 -17.40 -19.79
C PRO A 120 -5.05 -18.52 -20.20
N ALA A 121 -4.85 -19.72 -19.65
CA ALA A 121 -5.68 -20.89 -19.96
C ALA A 121 -7.11 -20.67 -19.45
N ASN A 122 -7.89 -19.92 -20.20
CA ASN A 122 -9.35 -19.86 -20.18
C ASN A 122 -9.84 -19.13 -21.44
N LYS A 123 -9.89 -19.88 -22.55
CA LYS A 123 -10.87 -19.63 -23.61
C LYS A 123 -11.44 -20.98 -24.02
N PRO A 124 -12.77 -21.21 -23.93
CA PRO A 124 -13.36 -22.25 -24.72
C PRO A 124 -13.22 -21.85 -26.19
N VAL A 125 -12.81 -22.80 -27.01
CA VAL A 125 -12.94 -22.75 -28.47
C VAL A 125 -14.35 -22.22 -28.80
N LYS A 126 -14.45 -21.17 -29.63
CA LYS A 126 -15.73 -20.64 -30.13
C LYS A 126 -16.51 -21.79 -30.80
N LYS A 127 -17.34 -22.51 -30.04
CA LYS A 127 -18.47 -23.24 -30.58
C LYS A 127 -19.36 -22.18 -31.22
N LYS A 128 -19.74 -22.37 -32.48
CA LYS A 128 -20.89 -21.68 -33.07
C LYS A 128 -22.06 -21.88 -32.10
N ARG A 129 -22.41 -20.85 -31.32
CA ARG A 129 -23.58 -20.89 -30.43
C ARG A 129 -24.80 -20.92 -31.34
N ALA A 130 -25.62 -21.95 -31.15
CA ALA A 130 -26.96 -22.00 -31.72
C ALA A 130 -27.71 -20.73 -31.30
N SER A 131 -28.56 -20.22 -32.19
CA SER A 131 -29.43 -19.07 -31.96
C SER A 131 -30.47 -19.40 -30.87
N SER A 132 -30.05 -19.40 -29.61
CA SER A 132 -30.96 -19.41 -28.47
C SER A 132 -31.51 -18.00 -28.29
N ASN A 133 -32.83 -17.86 -28.38
CA ASN A 133 -33.52 -16.60 -28.21
C ASN A 133 -33.35 -16.12 -26.75
N LEU A 134 -32.65 -15.00 -26.53
CA LEU A 134 -32.30 -14.51 -25.18
C LEU A 134 -33.54 -14.30 -24.29
N THR A 135 -34.70 -14.07 -24.89
CA THR A 135 -35.99 -13.91 -24.18
C THR A 135 -36.46 -15.17 -23.46
N GLN A 136 -36.03 -16.37 -23.90
CA GLN A 136 -36.45 -17.64 -23.31
C GLN A 136 -35.56 -18.08 -22.14
N LEU A 137 -34.39 -17.44 -21.98
CA LEU A 137 -33.48 -17.74 -20.88
C LEU A 137 -34.04 -17.18 -19.56
N ALA A 138 -33.82 -17.93 -18.48
CA ALA A 138 -34.07 -17.45 -17.13
C ALA A 138 -33.06 -16.35 -16.75
N ASP A 139 -33.40 -15.54 -15.75
CA ASP A 139 -32.58 -14.38 -15.36
C ASP A 139 -31.19 -14.79 -14.83
N ASN A 140 -31.08 -15.96 -14.20
CA ASN A 140 -29.80 -16.54 -13.78
C ASN A 140 -28.92 -16.99 -14.97
N GLU A 141 -29.53 -17.54 -16.03
CA GLU A 141 -28.80 -17.94 -17.24
C GLU A 141 -28.29 -16.71 -17.99
N LYS A 142 -29.10 -15.66 -18.08
CA LYS A 142 -28.69 -14.35 -18.62
C LYS A 142 -27.59 -13.71 -17.76
N ALA A 143 -27.67 -13.85 -16.44
CA ALA A 143 -26.65 -13.34 -15.52
C ALA A 143 -25.31 -14.08 -15.72
N LEU A 144 -25.33 -15.40 -15.93
CA LEU A 144 -24.12 -16.14 -16.28
C LEU A 144 -23.52 -15.69 -17.63
N LEU A 145 -24.36 -15.39 -18.62
CA LEU A 145 -23.89 -14.80 -19.89
C LEU A 145 -23.25 -13.43 -19.69
N LEU A 146 -23.82 -12.59 -18.82
CA LEU A 146 -23.21 -11.31 -18.45
C LEU A 146 -21.88 -11.50 -17.73
N ALA A 147 -21.77 -12.50 -16.84
CA ALA A 147 -20.52 -12.81 -16.15
C ALA A 147 -19.40 -13.23 -17.12
N GLU A 148 -19.74 -13.97 -18.18
CA GLU A 148 -18.80 -14.37 -19.25
C GLU A 148 -18.17 -13.18 -20.00
N CYS A 149 -18.75 -11.98 -19.92
CA CYS A 149 -18.20 -10.77 -20.54
C CYS A 149 -16.95 -10.22 -19.81
N TYR A 150 -16.67 -10.69 -18.59
CA TYR A 150 -15.57 -10.20 -17.75
C TYR A 150 -14.51 -11.28 -17.53
N GLU A 151 -13.24 -10.86 -17.39
CA GLU A 151 -12.16 -11.79 -17.00
C GLU A 151 -12.41 -12.39 -15.60
N GLY A 152 -12.97 -11.57 -14.71
CA GLY A 152 -13.52 -12.00 -13.43
C GLY A 152 -14.57 -11.00 -12.96
N ILE A 153 -15.60 -11.50 -12.29
CA ILE A 153 -16.64 -10.70 -11.64
C ILE A 153 -17.02 -11.35 -10.32
N ALA A 154 -17.16 -10.55 -9.26
CA ALA A 154 -17.44 -11.04 -7.93
C ALA A 154 -18.30 -10.02 -7.15
N VAL A 155 -18.93 -10.50 -6.08
CA VAL A 155 -19.67 -9.65 -5.13
C VAL A 155 -18.89 -9.51 -3.83
N HIS A 156 -18.82 -8.28 -3.31
CA HIS A 156 -18.18 -8.03 -2.03
C HIS A 156 -19.09 -8.49 -0.88
N PRO A 157 -18.57 -9.25 0.10
CA PRO A 157 -19.41 -9.90 1.12
C PRO A 157 -20.19 -8.92 2.01
N GLU A 158 -19.57 -7.81 2.46
CA GLU A 158 -20.25 -6.88 3.38
C GLU A 158 -21.06 -5.78 2.69
N SER A 159 -20.60 -5.28 1.53
CA SER A 159 -21.25 -4.14 0.84
C SER A 159 -22.22 -4.57 -0.26
N GLU A 160 -22.22 -5.85 -0.64
CA GLU A 160 -22.94 -6.40 -1.81
C GLU A 160 -22.63 -5.69 -3.14
N GLY A 161 -21.53 -4.91 -3.18
CA GLY A 161 -21.08 -4.22 -4.38
C GLY A 161 -20.46 -5.20 -5.38
N PHE A 162 -20.66 -4.95 -6.67
CA PHE A 162 -20.01 -5.71 -7.73
C PHE A 162 -18.59 -5.22 -7.95
N TYR A 163 -17.68 -6.16 -8.23
CA TYR A 163 -16.30 -5.89 -8.59
C TYR A 163 -15.94 -6.69 -9.83
N THR A 164 -15.22 -6.07 -10.76
CA THR A 164 -14.69 -6.73 -11.95
C THR A 164 -13.17 -6.74 -11.91
N TYR A 165 -12.58 -7.85 -12.32
CA TYR A 165 -11.13 -8.01 -12.37
C TYR A 165 -10.59 -7.40 -13.66
N GLN A 166 -9.70 -6.42 -13.51
CA GLN A 166 -9.11 -5.68 -14.61
C GLN A 166 -7.67 -5.29 -14.25
N SER A 167 -6.72 -5.54 -15.16
CA SER A 167 -5.33 -5.11 -15.00
C SER A 167 -4.67 -5.52 -13.68
N GLY A 168 -4.98 -6.74 -13.19
CA GLY A 168 -4.37 -7.27 -11.97
C GLY A 168 -5.10 -6.95 -10.66
N THR A 169 -6.17 -6.15 -10.69
CA THR A 169 -6.92 -5.74 -9.49
C THR A 169 -8.44 -5.83 -9.68
N TRP A 170 -9.18 -5.84 -8.57
CA TRP A 170 -10.63 -5.85 -8.52
C TRP A 170 -11.17 -4.42 -8.35
N GLN A 171 -11.92 -3.94 -9.33
CA GLN A 171 -12.46 -2.58 -9.36
C GLN A 171 -13.97 -2.57 -9.14
N LYS A 172 -14.47 -1.69 -8.26
CA LYS A 172 -15.92 -1.55 -8.00
C LYS A 172 -16.62 -1.17 -9.31
N THR A 173 -17.69 -1.88 -9.65
CA THR A 173 -18.48 -1.68 -10.87
C THR A 173 -19.92 -1.38 -10.50
N SER A 174 -20.52 -0.41 -11.18
CA SER A 174 -21.89 0.03 -10.88
C SER A 174 -22.93 -0.87 -11.56
N CYS A 175 -24.13 -0.97 -10.98
CA CYS A 175 -25.26 -1.66 -11.61
C CYS A 175 -25.58 -1.10 -13.02
N LEU A 176 -25.35 0.20 -13.22
CA LEU A 176 -25.56 0.86 -14.51
C LEU A 176 -24.59 0.37 -15.59
N GLU A 177 -23.31 0.17 -15.24
CA GLU A 177 -22.31 -0.40 -16.15
C GLU A 177 -22.65 -1.83 -16.51
N LEU A 178 -23.03 -2.65 -15.52
CA LEU A 178 -23.50 -4.02 -15.76
C LEU A 178 -24.73 -4.06 -16.67
N SER A 179 -25.68 -3.15 -16.45
CA SER A 179 -26.88 -3.02 -17.28
C SER A 179 -26.54 -2.61 -18.72
N ARG A 180 -25.56 -1.71 -18.91
CA ARG A 180 -25.06 -1.32 -20.22
C ARG A 180 -24.39 -2.48 -20.94
N GLU A 181 -23.60 -3.27 -20.25
CA GLU A 181 -22.94 -4.43 -20.84
C GLU A 181 -23.96 -5.50 -21.24
N MET A 182 -24.94 -5.78 -20.37
CA MET A 182 -26.04 -6.69 -20.71
C MET A 182 -26.85 -6.19 -21.91
N ALA A 183 -27.11 -4.88 -22.01
CA ALA A 183 -27.78 -4.30 -23.17
C ALA A 183 -27.02 -4.51 -24.49
N LYS A 184 -25.67 -4.55 -24.46
CA LYS A 184 -24.87 -4.94 -25.63
C LYS A 184 -25.09 -6.40 -25.99
N VAL A 185 -25.09 -7.31 -25.00
CA VAL A 185 -25.39 -8.74 -25.21
C VAL A 185 -26.76 -8.91 -25.88
N TYR A 186 -27.80 -8.22 -25.39
CA TYR A 186 -29.12 -8.23 -26.02
C TYR A 186 -29.08 -7.73 -27.48
N SER A 187 -28.35 -6.65 -27.74
CA SER A 187 -28.21 -6.05 -29.07
C SER A 187 -27.48 -6.99 -30.06
N GLU A 188 -26.41 -7.65 -29.61
CA GLU A 188 -25.66 -8.64 -30.39
C GLU A 188 -26.52 -9.85 -30.76
N HIS A 189 -27.43 -10.22 -29.87
CA HIS A 189 -28.43 -11.27 -30.09
C HIS A 189 -29.72 -10.77 -30.78
N GLN A 190 -29.74 -9.52 -31.27
CA GLN A 190 -30.90 -8.90 -31.94
C GLN A 190 -32.20 -9.03 -31.14
N THR A 191 -32.09 -8.97 -29.81
CA THR A 191 -33.20 -9.21 -28.89
C THR A 191 -33.52 -7.91 -28.14
N ASN A 192 -34.79 -7.55 -28.06
CA ASN A 192 -35.22 -6.39 -27.27
C ASN A 192 -35.15 -6.70 -25.77
N PHE A 193 -35.01 -5.65 -24.97
CA PHE A 193 -35.04 -5.74 -23.51
C PHE A 193 -35.84 -4.57 -22.92
N SER A 194 -36.34 -4.79 -21.71
CA SER A 194 -36.91 -3.76 -20.85
C SER A 194 -35.94 -3.42 -19.71
N LYS A 195 -36.11 -2.23 -19.12
CA LYS A 195 -35.36 -1.84 -17.91
C LYS A 195 -35.54 -2.83 -16.76
N ARG A 196 -36.75 -3.40 -16.63
CA ARG A 196 -37.05 -4.40 -15.59
C ARG A 196 -36.24 -5.68 -15.79
N GLU A 197 -36.15 -6.18 -17.01
CA GLU A 197 -35.35 -7.37 -17.32
C GLU A 197 -33.87 -7.15 -17.04
N LEU A 198 -33.31 -6.00 -17.44
CA LEU A 198 -31.92 -5.67 -17.13
C LEU A 198 -31.67 -5.67 -15.61
N ASN A 199 -32.55 -5.03 -14.84
CA ASN A 199 -32.44 -5.00 -13.38
C ASN A 199 -32.51 -6.41 -12.77
N ASN A 200 -33.44 -7.25 -13.24
CA ASN A 200 -33.56 -8.62 -12.76
C ASN A 200 -32.29 -9.44 -13.04
N VAL A 201 -31.69 -9.28 -14.22
CA VAL A 201 -30.43 -9.96 -14.57
C VAL A 201 -29.30 -9.50 -13.65
N VAL A 202 -29.19 -8.20 -13.36
CA VAL A 202 -28.17 -7.68 -12.44
C VAL A 202 -28.41 -8.19 -11.00
N GLU A 203 -29.65 -8.23 -10.51
CA GLU A 203 -29.92 -8.80 -9.18
C GLU A 203 -29.66 -10.32 -9.13
N ALA A 204 -30.01 -11.06 -10.18
CA ALA A 204 -29.67 -12.47 -10.30
C ALA A 204 -28.15 -12.70 -10.35
N LEU A 205 -27.40 -11.74 -10.92
CA LEU A 205 -25.93 -11.78 -10.98
C LEU A 205 -25.32 -11.87 -9.59
N LYS A 206 -25.82 -11.12 -8.60
CA LYS A 206 -25.32 -11.18 -7.20
C LYS A 206 -25.36 -12.60 -6.62
N ILE A 207 -26.31 -13.41 -7.07
CA ILE A 207 -26.55 -14.76 -6.54
C ILE A 207 -25.64 -15.80 -7.23
N VAL A 208 -25.37 -15.63 -8.53
CA VAL A 208 -24.66 -16.64 -9.33
C VAL A 208 -23.15 -16.44 -9.42
N ILE A 209 -22.64 -15.22 -9.17
CA ILE A 209 -21.21 -14.93 -9.23
C ILE A 209 -20.52 -15.28 -7.89
N PRO A 210 -19.20 -15.55 -7.90
CA PRO A 210 -18.44 -15.76 -6.67
C PRO A 210 -18.48 -14.58 -5.70
N VAL A 211 -18.39 -14.88 -4.42
CA VAL A 211 -18.13 -13.88 -3.37
C VAL A 211 -16.62 -13.62 -3.32
N MET A 212 -16.22 -12.36 -3.17
CA MET A 212 -14.81 -12.00 -3.03
C MET A 212 -14.19 -12.66 -1.79
N GLY A 213 -13.00 -13.23 -1.97
CA GLY A 213 -12.17 -13.69 -0.86
C GLY A 213 -11.39 -12.54 -0.21
N GLU A 214 -10.62 -12.89 0.82
CA GLU A 214 -9.71 -11.93 1.44
C GLU A 214 -8.38 -11.85 0.69
N PRO A 215 -7.78 -10.65 0.56
CA PRO A 215 -6.42 -10.52 0.06
C PRO A 215 -5.44 -11.30 0.93
N CYS A 216 -4.50 -12.00 0.28
CA CYS A 216 -3.42 -12.67 0.99
C CYS A 216 -2.55 -11.64 1.73
N LYS A 217 -2.24 -11.91 3.02
CA LYS A 217 -1.47 -10.96 3.86
C LYS A 217 0.03 -10.98 3.58
N SER A 218 0.53 -12.06 2.97
CA SER A 218 1.95 -12.23 2.67
C SER A 218 2.34 -11.71 1.29
N ILE A 219 1.47 -10.98 0.58
CA ILE A 219 1.81 -10.41 -0.74
C ILE A 219 1.84 -8.88 -0.75
N ILE A 220 2.78 -8.33 -1.51
CA ILE A 220 2.90 -6.90 -1.80
C ILE A 220 2.54 -6.68 -3.27
N PRO A 221 1.46 -5.93 -3.56
CA PRO A 221 1.02 -5.71 -4.92
C PRO A 221 1.78 -4.55 -5.58
N PHE A 222 2.48 -4.86 -6.67
CA PHE A 222 3.18 -3.92 -7.55
C PHE A 222 2.39 -3.71 -8.85
N ALA A 223 2.79 -2.76 -9.69
CA ALA A 223 2.10 -2.50 -10.96
C ALA A 223 2.21 -3.66 -11.97
N ASN A 224 3.28 -4.45 -11.88
CA ASN A 224 3.62 -5.52 -12.82
C ASN A 224 3.51 -6.93 -12.21
N GLY A 225 2.92 -7.08 -11.02
CA GLY A 225 2.77 -8.36 -10.34
C GLY A 225 2.70 -8.26 -8.83
N VAL A 226 2.91 -9.38 -8.15
CA VAL A 226 2.89 -9.49 -6.69
C VAL A 226 4.19 -10.10 -6.20
N PHE A 227 4.73 -9.52 -5.12
CA PHE A 227 5.86 -10.10 -4.41
C PHE A 227 5.36 -10.84 -3.18
N ASN A 228 5.70 -12.12 -3.03
CA ASN A 228 5.37 -12.88 -1.84
C ASN A 228 6.49 -12.72 -0.78
N ILE A 229 6.14 -12.16 0.37
CA ILE A 229 7.03 -11.88 1.50
C ILE A 229 7.58 -13.18 2.10
N GLU A 230 6.83 -14.28 2.08
CA GLU A 230 7.25 -15.57 2.65
C GLU A 230 8.17 -16.33 1.68
N THR A 231 7.78 -16.48 0.42
CA THR A 231 8.56 -17.25 -0.57
C THR A 231 9.67 -16.45 -1.24
N LYS A 232 9.63 -15.11 -1.14
CA LYS A 232 10.52 -14.16 -1.82
C LYS A 232 10.41 -14.18 -3.34
N GLU A 233 9.31 -14.70 -3.86
CA GLU A 233 9.08 -14.82 -5.28
C GLU A 233 8.19 -13.69 -5.80
N PHE A 234 8.57 -13.16 -6.97
CA PHE A 234 7.73 -12.25 -7.73
C PHE A 234 6.95 -13.02 -8.78
N SER A 235 5.63 -12.82 -8.86
CA SER A 235 4.76 -13.52 -9.81
C SER A 235 3.71 -12.59 -10.41
N PRO A 236 3.13 -12.93 -11.58
CA PRO A 236 2.04 -12.14 -12.17
C PRO A 236 0.81 -12.07 -11.27
N HIS A 237 -0.01 -11.04 -11.44
CA HIS A 237 -1.30 -10.94 -10.77
C HIS A 237 -2.23 -12.10 -11.12
N LYS A 238 -3.07 -12.48 -10.16
CA LYS A 238 -4.13 -13.47 -10.33
C LYS A 238 -5.43 -12.97 -9.66
N PRO A 239 -6.62 -13.28 -10.21
CA PRO A 239 -7.90 -12.94 -9.59
C PRO A 239 -8.00 -13.40 -8.13
N ASP A 240 -7.46 -14.59 -7.84
CA ASP A 240 -7.46 -15.23 -6.52
C ASP A 240 -6.62 -14.48 -5.47
N ASN A 241 -5.84 -13.48 -5.87
CA ASN A 241 -5.12 -12.60 -4.94
C ASN A 241 -6.07 -11.59 -4.25
N TRP A 242 -7.28 -11.38 -4.78
CA TRP A 242 -8.32 -10.48 -4.26
C TRP A 242 -7.87 -9.03 -4.03
N LEU A 243 -6.85 -8.59 -4.77
CA LEU A 243 -6.28 -7.26 -4.64
C LEU A 243 -7.23 -6.21 -5.19
N LEU A 244 -7.63 -5.24 -4.36
CA LEU A 244 -8.40 -4.09 -4.81
C LEU A 244 -7.52 -3.08 -5.57
N ASN A 245 -6.23 -3.01 -5.24
CA ASN A 245 -5.28 -2.05 -5.78
C ASN A 245 -3.83 -2.56 -5.66
N HIS A 246 -2.86 -1.83 -6.24
CA HIS A 246 -1.42 -2.06 -6.14
C HIS A 246 -0.65 -0.77 -5.81
N ASN A 247 0.62 -0.77 -5.46
CA ASN A 247 1.34 0.47 -5.10
C ASN A 247 1.80 1.35 -6.29
N SER A 248 1.53 0.95 -7.54
CA SER A 248 1.94 1.63 -8.79
C SER A 248 3.45 1.64 -9.05
N ILE A 249 4.25 0.92 -8.26
CA ILE A 249 5.68 0.75 -8.48
C ILE A 249 5.90 -0.47 -9.36
N GLU A 250 6.78 -0.39 -10.35
CA GLU A 250 7.26 -1.56 -11.07
C GLU A 250 8.36 -2.25 -10.27
N TYR A 251 8.12 -3.50 -9.89
CA TYR A 251 9.13 -4.32 -9.23
C TYR A 251 10.11 -4.86 -10.26
N THR A 252 11.41 -4.66 -10.00
CA THR A 252 12.51 -5.19 -10.79
C THR A 252 13.53 -5.86 -9.87
N PRO A 253 14.25 -6.91 -10.33
CA PRO A 253 15.33 -7.52 -9.56
C PRO A 253 16.44 -6.53 -9.20
N ALA A 254 17.13 -6.78 -8.09
CA ALA A 254 18.28 -5.98 -7.67
C ALA A 254 19.46 -6.16 -8.63
N SER A 255 20.24 -5.09 -8.85
CA SER A 255 21.57 -5.24 -9.43
C SER A 255 22.53 -5.87 -8.41
N PRO A 256 23.58 -6.60 -8.86
CA PRO A 256 24.66 -7.00 -7.98
C PRO A 256 25.23 -5.79 -7.22
N ASP A 257 25.50 -5.94 -5.93
CA ASP A 257 26.09 -4.93 -5.04
C ASP A 257 25.25 -3.64 -4.82
N GLU A 258 23.97 -3.63 -5.23
CA GLU A 258 23.06 -2.49 -5.04
C GLU A 258 22.98 -2.06 -3.57
N ASN A 259 23.16 -0.77 -3.28
CA ASN A 259 23.12 -0.21 -1.94
C ASN A 259 22.46 1.18 -1.89
N LEU A 260 21.95 1.57 -0.72
CA LEU A 260 21.24 2.86 -0.58
C LEU A 260 22.13 4.07 -0.84
N ARG A 261 23.42 4.01 -0.51
CA ARG A 261 24.31 5.18 -0.57
C ARG A 261 24.61 5.57 -2.01
N ASP A 262 24.83 4.59 -2.87
CA ASP A 262 25.24 4.81 -4.26
C ASP A 262 24.04 4.80 -5.21
N ASP A 263 23.04 3.93 -4.98
CA ASP A 263 21.89 3.75 -5.88
C ASP A 263 20.63 4.51 -5.44
N ALA A 264 20.57 4.99 -4.19
CA ALA A 264 19.51 5.87 -3.68
C ALA A 264 20.05 7.04 -2.84
N PRO A 265 21.02 7.82 -3.36
CA PRO A 265 21.79 8.79 -2.58
C PRO A 265 20.93 9.90 -1.94
N HIS A 266 19.84 10.32 -2.59
CA HIS A 266 18.99 11.39 -2.06
C HIS A 266 18.17 10.89 -0.87
N PHE A 267 17.61 9.68 -0.98
CA PHE A 267 16.94 9.02 0.11
C PHE A 267 17.89 8.72 1.26
N HIS A 268 19.08 8.19 0.98
CA HIS A 268 20.09 7.92 2.01
C HIS A 268 20.48 9.20 2.76
N LYS A 269 20.75 10.29 2.04
CA LYS A 269 21.05 11.60 2.64
C LYS A 269 19.93 12.11 3.54
N TRP A 270 18.68 12.00 3.07
CA TRP A 270 17.52 12.38 3.88
C TRP A 270 17.38 11.50 5.13
N LEU A 271 17.55 10.19 4.98
CA LEU A 271 17.41 9.21 6.04
C LEU A 271 18.48 9.42 7.14
N ASP A 272 19.73 9.64 6.74
CA ASP A 272 20.84 9.98 7.65
C ASP A 272 20.57 11.28 8.43
N HIS A 273 20.06 12.31 7.74
CA HIS A 273 19.66 13.58 8.35
C HIS A 273 18.50 13.43 9.34
N ALA A 274 17.44 12.73 8.94
CA ALA A 274 16.24 12.48 9.76
C ALA A 274 16.56 11.64 11.00
N ALA A 275 17.51 10.72 10.88
CA ALA A 275 18.03 9.94 11.99
C ALA A 275 19.04 10.71 12.87
N GLY A 276 19.48 11.91 12.46
CA GLY A 276 20.53 12.64 13.17
C GLY A 276 21.87 11.90 13.19
N LYS A 277 22.16 11.16 12.11
CA LYS A 277 23.35 10.29 11.98
C LYS A 277 23.40 9.13 12.98
N ASP A 278 22.29 8.82 13.65
CA ASP A 278 22.20 7.63 14.49
C ASP A 278 21.83 6.40 13.62
N PRO A 279 22.75 5.42 13.49
CA PRO A 279 22.48 4.22 12.70
C PRO A 279 21.33 3.36 13.24
N TYR A 280 21.05 3.38 14.55
CA TYR A 280 19.93 2.64 15.13
C TYR A 280 18.60 3.28 14.79
N LYS A 281 18.49 4.60 14.96
CA LYS A 281 17.30 5.36 14.54
C LYS A 281 17.06 5.25 13.03
N MET A 282 18.12 5.27 12.22
CA MET A 282 18.03 5.03 10.79
C MET A 282 17.37 3.67 10.48
N LYS A 283 17.81 2.58 11.12
CA LYS A 283 17.19 1.25 10.94
C LYS A 283 15.72 1.23 11.38
N ARG A 284 15.37 1.92 12.45
CA ARG A 284 13.98 2.01 12.96
C ARG A 284 13.07 2.79 12.00
N ILE A 285 13.54 3.93 11.46
CA ILE A 285 12.84 4.66 10.39
C ILE A 285 12.65 3.74 9.17
N PHE A 286 13.66 2.96 8.81
CA PHE A 286 13.57 2.00 7.70
C PHE A 286 12.53 0.91 7.97
N ALA A 287 12.46 0.38 9.19
CA ALA A 287 11.42 -0.56 9.63
C ALA A 287 10.01 0.04 9.55
N ALA A 288 9.86 1.34 9.85
CA ALA A 288 8.58 2.04 9.71
C ALA A 288 8.13 2.13 8.25
N LEU A 289 9.06 2.38 7.31
CA LEU A 289 8.76 2.37 5.88
C LEU A 289 8.46 0.95 5.38
N TYR A 290 9.10 -0.08 5.93
CA TYR A 290 8.78 -1.47 5.64
C TYR A 290 7.36 -1.84 6.07
N MET A 291 6.95 -1.43 7.27
CA MET A 291 5.58 -1.61 7.76
C MET A 291 4.54 -1.07 6.77
N VAL A 292 4.81 0.08 6.16
CA VAL A 292 3.95 0.70 5.14
C VAL A 292 3.96 -0.12 3.84
N LEU A 293 5.15 -0.42 3.31
CA LEU A 293 5.30 -1.20 2.06
C LEU A 293 4.62 -2.56 2.13
N ALA A 294 4.82 -3.29 3.23
CA ALA A 294 4.26 -4.62 3.47
C ALA A 294 2.83 -4.58 4.05
N ASN A 295 2.23 -3.40 4.18
CA ASN A 295 0.92 -3.16 4.79
C ASN A 295 0.70 -3.96 6.09
N ARG A 296 1.65 -3.89 7.04
CA ARG A 296 1.58 -4.61 8.32
C ARG A 296 0.69 -3.90 9.35
N TYR A 297 -0.55 -3.63 8.95
CA TYR A 297 -1.59 -3.07 9.83
C TYR A 297 -1.92 -4.02 11.01
N ASP A 298 -1.62 -5.31 10.87
CA ASP A 298 -1.85 -6.38 11.84
C ASP A 298 -0.93 -6.31 13.07
N TRP A 299 0.14 -5.51 13.02
CA TRP A 299 1.07 -5.36 14.15
C TRP A 299 0.51 -4.58 15.34
N GLN A 300 -0.69 -4.02 15.21
CA GLN A 300 -1.29 -3.15 16.22
C GLN A 300 -0.42 -1.95 16.55
N LEU A 301 0.22 -1.36 15.53
CA LEU A 301 1.04 -0.16 15.67
C LEU A 301 0.50 0.94 14.76
N PHE A 302 0.78 2.19 15.12
CA PHE A 302 0.70 3.35 14.24
C PHE A 302 1.94 4.21 14.42
N LEU A 303 2.24 5.02 13.41
CA LEU A 303 3.42 5.85 13.36
C LEU A 303 3.02 7.30 13.69
N GLU A 304 3.77 7.94 14.59
CA GLU A 304 3.66 9.37 14.84
C GLU A 304 5.02 10.03 14.62
N ILE A 305 5.06 11.00 13.70
CA ILE A 305 6.26 11.75 13.37
C ILE A 305 6.06 13.18 13.87
N THR A 306 6.91 13.60 14.80
CA THR A 306 6.90 14.91 15.43
C THR A 306 8.15 15.71 15.05
N GLY A 307 8.15 17.02 15.30
CA GLY A 307 9.30 17.89 15.05
C GLY A 307 8.90 19.24 14.46
N GLU A 308 9.84 20.15 14.27
CA GLU A 308 9.55 21.49 13.74
C GLU A 308 9.29 21.50 12.22
N GLY A 309 8.79 22.63 11.72
CA GLY A 309 8.67 22.87 10.28
C GLY A 309 10.05 22.81 9.60
N GLY A 310 10.15 22.05 8.50
CA GLY A 310 11.39 21.91 7.73
C GLY A 310 12.37 20.85 8.25
N SER A 311 11.96 19.95 9.15
CA SER A 311 12.83 18.88 9.65
C SER A 311 12.80 17.57 8.85
N GLY A 312 12.07 17.53 7.74
CA GLY A 312 11.98 16.35 6.86
C GLY A 312 10.77 15.44 7.08
N LYS A 313 9.83 15.80 7.97
CA LYS A 313 8.58 15.04 8.21
C LYS A 313 7.76 14.83 6.94
N SER A 314 7.59 15.88 6.13
CA SER A 314 6.82 15.80 4.89
C SER A 314 7.47 14.86 3.87
N VAL A 315 8.80 14.74 3.89
CA VAL A 315 9.53 13.76 3.06
C VAL A 315 9.25 12.34 3.55
N PHE A 316 9.21 12.10 4.87
CA PHE A 316 8.78 10.80 5.43
C PHE A 316 7.40 10.39 4.89
N THR A 317 6.41 11.27 5.04
CA THR A 317 5.03 11.01 4.60
C THR A 317 4.97 10.77 3.10
N GLN A 318 5.77 11.49 2.31
CA GLN A 318 5.81 11.30 0.88
C GLN A 318 6.42 9.95 0.48
N VAL A 319 7.53 9.54 1.09
CA VAL A 319 8.12 8.22 0.82
C VAL A 319 7.13 7.12 1.21
N ALA A 320 6.50 7.22 2.38
CA ALA A 320 5.45 6.29 2.79
C ALA A 320 4.28 6.25 1.79
N THR A 321 3.85 7.41 1.27
CA THR A 321 2.80 7.51 0.25
C THR A 321 3.20 6.84 -1.07
N LEU A 322 4.45 6.98 -1.49
CA LEU A 322 4.96 6.30 -2.68
C LEU A 322 4.98 4.78 -2.48
N LEU A 323 5.44 4.30 -1.33
CA LEU A 323 5.49 2.87 -1.00
C LEU A 323 4.09 2.23 -0.91
N ALA A 324 3.12 2.93 -0.32
CA ALA A 324 1.74 2.46 -0.24
C ALA A 324 1.00 2.56 -1.58
N GLY A 325 1.36 3.55 -2.40
CA GLY A 325 0.64 3.98 -3.58
C GLY A 325 -0.32 5.15 -3.27
N GLN A 326 -0.27 6.19 -4.10
CA GLN A 326 -1.05 7.42 -3.88
C GLN A 326 -2.56 7.16 -3.85
N HIS A 327 -3.06 6.26 -4.69
CA HIS A 327 -4.48 5.88 -4.71
C HIS A 327 -4.89 4.95 -3.55
N ASN A 328 -3.93 4.35 -2.85
CA ASN A 328 -4.16 3.55 -1.63
C ASN A 328 -4.02 4.36 -0.35
N THR A 329 -3.69 5.64 -0.48
CA THR A 329 -3.53 6.56 0.63
C THR A 329 -4.77 7.44 0.75
N ALA A 330 -5.24 7.62 1.98
CA ALA A 330 -6.27 8.61 2.28
C ALA A 330 -5.80 9.53 3.41
N SER A 331 -6.12 10.81 3.29
CA SER A 331 -5.81 11.81 4.31
C SER A 331 -7.06 12.13 5.12
N GLY A 332 -6.90 12.27 6.43
CA GLY A 332 -8.01 12.57 7.32
C GLY A 332 -7.58 13.25 8.62
N ASN A 333 -8.48 13.25 9.59
CA ASN A 333 -8.22 13.73 10.94
C ASN A 333 -8.76 12.73 11.97
N MET A 334 -8.44 12.95 13.25
CA MET A 334 -8.88 12.06 14.32
C MET A 334 -10.41 11.90 14.39
N ALA A 335 -11.17 12.98 14.18
CA ALA A 335 -12.64 12.93 14.17
C ALA A 335 -13.21 12.07 13.04
N ALA A 336 -12.54 12.01 11.89
CA ALA A 336 -12.93 11.14 10.79
C ALA A 336 -12.73 9.66 11.13
N LEU A 337 -11.73 9.30 11.94
CA LEU A 337 -11.53 7.93 12.42
C LEU A 337 -12.62 7.52 13.44
N ASP A 338 -13.10 8.48 14.23
CA ASP A 338 -14.09 8.23 15.29
C ASP A 338 -15.53 8.09 14.74
N SER A 339 -15.85 8.61 13.56
CA SER A 339 -17.21 8.59 12.98
C SER A 339 -17.40 7.58 11.84
N ALA A 340 -18.55 6.89 11.80
CA ALA A 340 -18.87 5.92 10.74
C ALA A 340 -18.89 6.57 9.33
N ARG A 341 -19.41 7.81 9.25
CA ARG A 341 -19.42 8.62 8.04
C ARG A 341 -18.01 9.01 7.59
N GLY A 342 -17.15 9.40 8.53
CA GLY A 342 -15.77 9.76 8.26
C GLY A 342 -14.94 8.56 7.78
N ARG A 343 -15.15 7.39 8.41
CA ARG A 343 -14.46 6.15 8.08
C ARG A 343 -14.73 5.62 6.67
N ALA A 344 -15.86 5.97 6.06
CA ALA A 344 -16.19 5.55 4.70
C ALA A 344 -15.10 5.90 3.67
N GLN A 345 -14.34 6.99 3.86
CA GLN A 345 -13.27 7.38 2.95
C GLN A 345 -11.99 6.51 3.07
N PHE A 346 -11.85 5.74 4.15
CA PHE A 346 -10.68 4.91 4.42
C PHE A 346 -10.85 3.45 3.98
N VAL A 347 -12.05 3.06 3.56
CA VAL A 347 -12.31 1.70 3.07
C VAL A 347 -11.48 1.44 1.79
N GLY A 348 -10.83 0.28 1.75
CA GLY A 348 -9.97 -0.13 0.62
C GLY A 348 -8.61 0.58 0.55
N LYS A 349 -8.26 1.42 1.53
CA LYS A 349 -6.96 2.09 1.63
C LYS A 349 -5.99 1.26 2.46
N SER A 350 -4.71 1.23 2.06
CA SER A 350 -3.64 0.57 2.83
C SER A 350 -2.89 1.54 3.75
N MET A 351 -3.05 2.86 3.54
CA MET A 351 -2.44 3.86 4.40
C MET A 351 -3.40 5.02 4.69
N ILE A 352 -3.41 5.48 5.94
CA ILE A 352 -4.14 6.67 6.37
C ILE A 352 -3.12 7.67 6.92
N THR A 353 -3.13 8.89 6.38
CA THR A 353 -2.33 9.99 6.90
C THR A 353 -3.19 10.95 7.71
N LEU A 354 -2.69 11.36 8.87
CA LEU A 354 -3.27 12.38 9.73
C LEU A 354 -2.30 13.57 9.80
N PRO A 355 -2.25 14.41 8.74
CA PRO A 355 -1.35 15.55 8.72
C PRO A 355 -1.85 16.66 9.65
N ASP A 356 -0.88 17.35 10.27
CA ASP A 356 -1.06 18.59 11.02
C ASP A 356 -2.33 18.62 11.88
N GLN A 357 -2.48 17.61 12.73
CA GLN A 357 -3.63 17.56 13.62
C GLN A 357 -3.57 18.78 14.56
N PRO A 358 -4.67 19.57 14.64
CA PRO A 358 -4.83 20.52 15.74
C PRO A 358 -4.63 19.78 17.06
N LYS A 359 -4.04 20.43 18.08
CA LYS A 359 -3.69 19.83 19.38
C LYS A 359 -4.73 18.82 19.85
N TYR A 360 -4.54 17.54 19.50
CA TYR A 360 -5.55 16.51 19.72
C TYR A 360 -5.53 16.13 21.19
N THR A 361 -6.70 16.07 21.80
CA THR A 361 -6.91 15.57 23.16
C THR A 361 -8.14 14.66 23.15
N GLY A 362 -7.94 13.36 23.40
CA GLY A 362 -9.05 12.40 23.45
C GLY A 362 -8.62 10.96 23.71
N GLU A 363 -9.60 10.06 23.75
CA GLU A 363 -9.38 8.64 24.07
C GLU A 363 -8.75 7.84 22.91
N GLY A 364 -8.74 8.38 21.68
CA GLY A 364 -8.20 7.67 20.51
C GLY A 364 -8.97 6.39 20.17
N THR A 365 -10.30 6.36 20.34
CA THR A 365 -11.12 5.15 20.14
C THR A 365 -11.08 4.67 18.70
N GLY A 366 -11.24 5.55 17.71
CA GLY A 366 -11.22 5.21 16.29
C GLY A 366 -9.86 4.68 15.82
N ILE A 367 -8.76 5.35 16.18
CA ILE A 367 -7.42 4.87 15.84
C ILE A 367 -7.12 3.53 16.52
N LYS A 368 -7.56 3.32 17.76
CA LYS A 368 -7.42 2.05 18.48
C LYS A 368 -8.19 0.92 17.81
N ALA A 369 -9.41 1.19 17.33
CA ALA A 369 -10.23 0.21 16.62
C ALA A 369 -9.58 -0.20 15.29
N ILE A 370 -9.14 0.78 14.49
CA ILE A 370 -8.50 0.54 13.18
C ILE A 370 -7.19 -0.23 13.36
N THR A 371 -6.29 0.27 14.21
CA THR A 371 -5.01 -0.42 14.48
C THR A 371 -5.20 -1.75 15.21
N GLY A 372 -6.30 -1.94 15.93
CA GLY A 372 -6.66 -3.21 16.56
C GLY A 372 -7.15 -4.28 15.58
N GLY A 373 -7.56 -3.88 14.36
CA GLY A 373 -8.24 -4.76 13.42
C GLY A 373 -9.70 -5.00 13.79
N ASP A 374 -10.31 -4.12 14.59
CA ASP A 374 -11.70 -4.23 15.01
C ASP A 374 -12.63 -3.95 13.81
N ALA A 375 -13.75 -4.67 13.77
CA ALA A 375 -14.82 -4.38 12.84
C ALA A 375 -15.50 -3.06 13.23
N VAL A 376 -15.59 -2.13 12.30
CA VAL A 376 -16.12 -0.78 12.53
C VAL A 376 -17.29 -0.49 11.60
N GLU A 377 -18.25 0.27 12.11
CA GLU A 377 -19.36 0.77 11.30
C GLU A 377 -18.86 1.76 10.23
N ILE A 378 -19.36 1.58 9.01
CA ILE A 378 -19.12 2.42 7.84
C ILE A 378 -20.46 2.91 7.30
N ASP A 379 -20.60 4.23 7.16
CA ASP A 379 -21.81 4.89 6.64
C ASP A 379 -21.48 5.69 5.37
N PRO A 380 -21.41 5.04 4.19
CA PRO A 380 -21.13 5.72 2.94
C PRO A 380 -22.32 6.58 2.50
N LYS A 381 -22.04 7.64 1.75
CA LYS A 381 -23.08 8.54 1.27
C LYS A 381 -23.94 7.86 0.20
N HIS A 382 -25.26 7.82 0.43
CA HIS A 382 -26.25 7.21 -0.48
C HIS A 382 -26.15 5.69 -0.65
N GLU A 383 -25.44 5.00 0.25
CA GLU A 383 -25.38 3.54 0.33
C GLU A 383 -25.87 3.09 1.70
N GLN A 384 -26.18 1.80 1.85
CA GLN A 384 -26.59 1.23 3.13
C GLN A 384 -25.38 1.15 4.06
N GLN A 385 -25.60 1.41 5.35
CA GLN A 385 -24.56 1.27 6.36
C GLN A 385 -24.18 -0.21 6.49
N TYR A 386 -22.88 -0.48 6.62
CA TYR A 386 -22.34 -1.83 6.83
C TYR A 386 -21.19 -1.80 7.83
N THR A 387 -20.66 -2.98 8.18
CA THR A 387 -19.50 -3.12 9.06
C THR A 387 -18.33 -3.68 8.26
N ALA A 388 -17.13 -3.16 8.46
CA ALA A 388 -15.92 -3.64 7.82
C ALA A 388 -14.68 -3.46 8.69
N ILE A 389 -13.59 -4.16 8.36
CA ILE A 389 -12.27 -3.97 8.96
C ILE A 389 -11.44 -3.05 8.06
N ILE A 390 -10.94 -1.93 8.60
CA ILE A 390 -10.05 -1.02 7.87
C ILE A 390 -8.61 -1.52 7.99
N ARG A 391 -8.07 -2.04 6.89
CA ARG A 391 -6.76 -2.71 6.79
C ARG A 391 -5.64 -1.73 6.38
N ALA A 392 -5.42 -0.71 7.21
CA ALA A 392 -4.52 0.39 6.88
C ALA A 392 -3.49 0.71 7.98
N VAL A 393 -2.26 1.03 7.56
CA VAL A 393 -1.25 1.64 8.43
C VAL A 393 -1.59 3.11 8.64
N VAL A 394 -1.66 3.55 9.90
CA VAL A 394 -1.96 4.95 10.25
C VAL A 394 -0.66 5.71 10.53
N ILE A 395 -0.51 6.87 9.91
CA ILE A 395 0.64 7.77 10.08
C ILE A 395 0.13 9.15 10.48
N ALA A 396 0.46 9.60 11.68
CA ALA A 396 0.23 10.96 12.14
C ALA A 396 1.50 11.80 11.99
N THR A 397 1.40 12.98 11.39
CA THR A 397 2.54 13.91 11.31
C THR A 397 2.15 15.24 11.88
N ASN A 398 2.77 15.62 13.01
CA ASN A 398 2.38 16.80 13.77
C ASN A 398 3.61 17.64 14.13
N ASN A 399 3.42 18.93 14.38
CA ASN A 399 4.47 19.74 14.98
C ASN A 399 4.55 19.53 16.50
N THR A 400 3.39 19.36 17.15
CA THR A 400 3.29 19.02 18.56
C THR A 400 2.74 17.61 18.75
N PRO A 401 3.22 16.85 19.73
CA PRO A 401 2.72 15.50 20.00
C PRO A 401 1.23 15.46 20.31
N MET A 402 0.55 14.38 19.90
CA MET A 402 -0.83 14.11 20.29
C MET A 402 -0.94 13.80 21.79
N ILE A 403 -2.02 14.29 22.43
CA ILE A 403 -2.34 14.00 23.83
C ILE A 403 -3.46 12.97 23.87
N PHE A 404 -3.17 11.79 24.41
CA PHE A 404 -4.18 10.76 24.64
C PHE A 404 -4.59 10.74 26.11
N THR A 405 -5.90 10.80 26.36
CA THR A 405 -6.48 10.78 27.71
C THR A 405 -6.70 9.36 28.23
N GLU A 406 -6.67 8.36 27.35
CA GLU A 406 -6.83 6.94 27.66
C GLU A 406 -5.77 6.48 28.67
N ARG A 407 -6.20 5.76 29.72
CA ARG A 407 -5.38 5.40 30.89
C ARG A 407 -5.22 3.89 31.12
N ALA A 408 -5.68 3.02 30.22
CA ALA A 408 -5.43 1.58 30.28
C ALA A 408 -4.23 1.15 29.41
N GLY A 409 -3.52 2.11 28.79
CA GLY A 409 -2.32 1.87 27.99
C GLY A 409 -2.61 1.26 26.61
N GLY A 410 -3.88 1.23 26.21
CA GLY A 410 -4.32 0.71 24.92
C GLY A 410 -3.75 1.51 23.76
N VAL A 411 -3.73 2.84 23.82
CA VAL A 411 -3.13 3.66 22.74
C VAL A 411 -1.61 3.67 22.85
N ALA A 412 -1.08 3.80 24.08
CA ALA A 412 0.36 3.94 24.33
C ALA A 412 1.18 2.79 23.74
N ARG A 413 0.72 1.53 23.91
CA ARG A 413 1.41 0.35 23.38
C ARG A 413 1.41 0.24 21.84
N ARG A 414 0.58 1.04 21.16
CA ARG A 414 0.43 1.05 19.69
C ARG A 414 1.18 2.22 19.04
N ARG A 415 1.61 3.21 19.82
CA ARG A 415 2.10 4.51 19.33
C ARG A 415 3.62 4.51 19.16
N VAL A 416 4.12 4.33 17.94
CA VAL A 416 5.55 4.42 17.63
C VAL A 416 5.90 5.86 17.25
N ILE A 417 6.74 6.53 18.05
CA ILE A 417 7.03 7.96 17.91
C ILE A 417 8.43 8.18 17.34
N TYR A 418 8.55 9.06 16.35
CA TYR A 418 9.82 9.56 15.81
C TYR A 418 9.88 11.08 15.94
N GLN A 419 10.94 11.61 16.55
CA GLN A 419 11.21 13.05 16.60
C GLN A 419 12.19 13.45 15.49
N PHE A 420 11.76 14.31 14.58
CA PHE A 420 12.63 14.88 13.56
C PHE A 420 13.05 16.26 14.03
N ASN A 421 14.14 16.31 14.82
CA ASN A 421 14.60 17.52 15.52
C ASN A 421 15.56 18.39 14.68
N ASN A 422 16.08 17.86 13.57
CA ASN A 422 17.07 18.56 12.76
C ASN A 422 16.39 19.40 11.67
N LYS A 423 16.19 20.69 11.95
CA LYS A 423 15.68 21.63 10.94
C LYS A 423 16.72 21.82 9.82
N VAL A 424 16.30 21.62 8.57
CA VAL A 424 17.13 21.92 7.40
C VAL A 424 17.18 23.44 7.21
N LYS A 425 18.38 23.99 7.07
CA LYS A 425 18.56 25.42 6.75
C LYS A 425 17.94 25.74 5.40
N GLU A 426 17.38 26.94 5.23
CA GLU A 426 16.72 27.33 3.97
C GLU A 426 17.66 27.19 2.75
N GLU A 427 18.95 27.51 2.91
CA GLU A 427 19.98 27.37 1.87
C GLU A 427 20.27 25.92 1.45
N ASP A 428 20.06 24.97 2.36
CA ASP A 428 20.32 23.54 2.14
C ASP A 428 19.07 22.78 1.66
N LYS A 429 17.90 23.45 1.61
CA LYS A 429 16.66 22.83 1.16
C LYS A 429 16.68 22.62 -0.34
N ASP A 430 16.56 21.36 -0.74
CA ASP A 430 16.33 20.99 -2.13
C ASP A 430 14.81 20.88 -2.38
N PRO A 431 14.20 21.82 -3.12
CA PRO A 431 12.76 21.80 -3.42
C PRO A 431 12.35 20.61 -4.30
N TYR A 432 13.31 19.95 -4.96
CA TYR A 432 13.07 18.78 -5.81
C TYR A 432 13.44 17.46 -5.12
N LEU A 433 13.86 17.47 -3.85
CA LEU A 433 14.27 16.27 -3.11
C LEU A 433 13.24 15.15 -3.21
N SER A 434 11.98 15.51 -2.96
CA SER A 434 10.79 14.70 -3.15
C SER A 434 10.73 13.95 -4.48
N LYS A 435 11.00 14.64 -5.59
CA LYS A 435 10.99 14.07 -6.94
C LYS A 435 12.20 13.17 -7.19
N LYS A 436 13.37 13.54 -6.65
CA LYS A 436 14.60 12.74 -6.75
C LYS A 436 14.48 11.42 -5.97
N ILE A 437 13.92 11.47 -4.77
CA ILE A 437 13.61 10.26 -4.00
C ILE A 437 12.56 9.41 -4.72
N ALA A 438 11.57 10.03 -5.38
CA ALA A 438 10.59 9.29 -6.17
C ALA A 438 11.22 8.44 -7.28
N SER A 439 12.29 8.91 -7.94
CA SER A 439 13.04 8.11 -8.91
C SER A 439 13.88 6.99 -8.28
N GLU A 440 14.17 7.04 -6.98
CA GLU A 440 14.94 6.05 -6.24
C GLU A 440 14.06 4.96 -5.60
N ILE A 441 12.72 5.10 -5.66
CA ILE A 441 11.76 4.18 -5.01
C ILE A 441 12.00 2.70 -5.34
N PRO A 442 12.28 2.28 -6.60
CA PRO A 442 12.55 0.88 -6.88
C PRO A 442 13.72 0.30 -6.07
N VAL A 443 14.81 1.07 -5.92
CA VAL A 443 15.96 0.70 -5.08
C VAL A 443 15.54 0.65 -3.61
N ILE A 444 14.81 1.66 -3.13
CA ILE A 444 14.34 1.73 -1.75
C ILE A 444 13.49 0.51 -1.39
N VAL A 445 12.57 0.12 -2.27
CA VAL A 445 11.73 -1.09 -2.11
C VAL A 445 12.60 -2.33 -1.98
N ARG A 446 13.54 -2.57 -2.89
CA ARG A 446 14.40 -3.75 -2.84
C ARG A 446 15.24 -3.79 -1.58
N ARG A 447 15.79 -2.64 -1.17
CA ARG A 447 16.57 -2.53 0.06
C ARG A 447 15.73 -2.74 1.31
N LEU A 448 14.46 -2.31 1.32
CA LEU A 448 13.52 -2.60 2.41
C LEU A 448 13.25 -4.11 2.51
N LEU A 449 12.95 -4.77 1.40
CA LEU A 449 12.69 -6.20 1.35
C LEU A 449 13.93 -7.03 1.73
N ALA A 450 15.12 -6.61 1.29
CA ALA A 450 16.38 -7.28 1.62
C ALA A 450 16.83 -7.04 3.08
N ALA A 451 16.51 -5.88 3.66
CA ALA A 451 16.86 -5.58 5.04
C ALA A 451 15.97 -6.29 6.06
N PHE A 452 14.73 -6.62 5.68
CA PHE A 452 13.75 -7.28 6.53
C PHE A 452 13.27 -8.56 5.86
N ASP A 453 14.20 -9.48 5.69
CA ASP A 453 13.88 -10.82 5.21
C ASP A 453 12.92 -11.53 6.17
N ASP A 454 13.11 -11.33 7.48
CA ASP A 454 12.08 -11.63 8.48
C ASP A 454 11.31 -10.33 8.84
N PRO A 455 10.00 -10.26 8.54
CA PRO A 455 9.17 -9.13 8.97
C PRO A 455 9.18 -8.88 10.49
N GLU A 456 9.38 -9.90 11.32
CA GLU A 456 9.40 -9.71 12.77
C GLU A 456 10.62 -8.90 13.23
N GLU A 457 11.75 -8.90 12.50
CA GLU A 457 12.89 -8.03 12.79
C GLU A 457 12.51 -6.54 12.69
N ALA A 458 11.77 -6.16 11.65
CA ALA A 458 11.25 -4.81 11.50
C ALA A 458 10.32 -4.45 12.67
N LYS A 459 9.43 -5.36 13.06
CA LYS A 459 8.51 -5.14 14.18
C LYS A 459 9.24 -4.98 15.52
N VAL A 460 10.28 -5.76 15.78
CA VAL A 460 11.12 -5.61 16.97
C VAL A 460 11.73 -4.21 17.02
N LEU A 461 12.29 -3.72 15.91
CA LEU A 461 12.82 -2.36 15.83
C LEU A 461 11.76 -1.27 16.10
N LEU A 462 10.53 -1.48 15.64
CA LEU A 462 9.42 -0.55 15.94
C LEU A 462 9.01 -0.57 17.42
N ILE A 463 9.03 -1.75 18.06
CA ILE A 463 8.79 -1.89 19.49
C ILE A 463 9.89 -1.20 20.29
N GLU A 464 11.15 -1.41 19.91
CA GLU A 464 12.27 -0.69 20.52
C GLU A 464 12.16 0.82 20.35
N GLN A 465 11.70 1.31 19.19
CA GLN A 465 11.45 2.74 19.00
C GLN A 465 10.32 3.24 19.91
N ARG A 466 9.22 2.49 20.02
CA ARG A 466 8.08 2.83 20.89
C ARG A 466 8.51 2.99 22.35
N ASP A 467 9.44 2.15 22.79
CA ASP A 467 9.94 2.05 24.17
C ASP A 467 11.29 2.77 24.36
N SER A 468 11.68 3.61 23.39
CA SER A 468 12.93 4.38 23.41
C SER A 468 12.84 5.64 24.28
N ASP A 469 14.00 6.15 24.70
CA ASP A 469 14.09 7.41 25.43
C ASP A 469 13.56 8.60 24.61
N GLU A 470 13.74 8.56 23.29
CA GLU A 470 13.17 9.55 22.36
C GLU A 470 11.64 9.57 22.43
N ALA A 471 11.00 8.39 22.42
CA ALA A 471 9.54 8.31 22.54
C ALA A 471 9.07 8.72 23.95
N LEU A 472 9.82 8.36 25.00
CA LEU A 472 9.52 8.75 26.37
C LEU A 472 9.56 10.28 26.56
N GLU A 473 10.56 10.96 26.01
CA GLU A 473 10.68 12.41 26.04
C GLU A 473 9.45 13.10 25.42
N VAL A 474 8.98 12.62 24.26
CA VAL A 474 7.76 13.12 23.63
C VAL A 474 6.54 12.92 24.53
N LYS A 475 6.40 11.70 25.09
CA LYS A 475 5.26 11.38 25.95
C LYS A 475 5.26 12.30 27.19
N ARG A 476 6.42 12.55 27.80
CA ARG A 476 6.58 13.45 28.96
C ARG A 476 6.11 14.87 28.67
N ALA A 477 6.55 15.45 27.55
CA ALA A 477 6.16 16.80 27.14
C ALA A 477 4.63 16.98 27.00
N SER A 478 3.91 15.89 26.78
CA SER A 478 2.45 15.88 26.59
C SER A 478 1.65 15.39 27.81
N ASN A 479 2.32 14.85 28.84
CA ASN A 479 1.69 14.22 30.00
C ASN A 479 2.36 14.64 31.32
N PRO A 480 1.74 15.58 32.07
CA PRO A 480 2.31 16.11 33.32
C PRO A 480 2.56 15.07 34.41
N VAL A 481 1.78 13.98 34.47
CA VAL A 481 2.01 12.92 35.46
C VAL A 481 3.25 12.11 35.10
N LEU A 482 3.41 11.80 33.81
CA LEU A 482 4.59 11.10 33.33
C LEU A 482 5.85 11.95 33.49
N ASP A 483 5.74 13.27 33.29
CA ASP A 483 6.85 14.19 33.50
C ASP A 483 7.21 14.34 34.98
N LEU A 484 6.23 14.47 35.88
CA LEU A 484 6.47 14.41 37.32
C LEU A 484 7.24 13.15 37.71
N CYS A 485 6.87 11.99 37.17
CA CYS A 485 7.53 10.71 37.46
C CYS A 485 9.01 10.69 37.08
N ALA A 486 9.50 11.59 36.21
CA ALA A 486 10.92 11.74 35.91
C ALA A 486 11.76 12.24 37.09
N ALA A 487 11.10 12.89 38.07
CA ALA A 487 11.71 13.38 39.30
C ALA A 487 11.54 12.40 40.49
N LEU A 488 11.03 11.20 40.24
CA LEU A 488 10.72 10.19 41.25
C LEU A 488 11.55 8.93 41.06
N ALA A 489 11.75 8.20 42.15
CA ALA A 489 12.28 6.84 42.14
C ALA A 489 11.21 5.85 42.60
N PHE A 490 11.09 4.71 41.90
CA PHE A 490 10.22 3.60 42.28
C PHE A 490 11.03 2.52 43.00
N MET A 491 10.72 2.28 44.27
CA MET A 491 11.38 1.28 45.10
C MET A 491 10.75 -0.12 44.94
N GLY A 492 11.46 -1.17 45.34
CA GLY A 492 10.94 -2.54 45.35
C GLY A 492 9.82 -2.79 46.38
N GLU A 493 9.63 -1.89 47.35
CA GLU A 493 8.60 -2.01 48.39
C GLU A 493 7.86 -0.69 48.65
N PRO A 494 6.55 -0.73 49.02
CA PRO A 494 5.73 0.46 49.25
C PRO A 494 5.99 1.16 50.59
N ARG A 495 7.22 1.67 50.79
CA ARG A 495 7.69 2.38 52.00
C ARG A 495 7.95 3.87 51.79
N GLY A 496 7.55 4.42 50.65
CA GLY A 496 7.78 5.80 50.25
C GLY A 496 6.67 6.75 50.70
N LEU A 497 6.43 7.78 49.87
CA LEU A 497 5.44 8.83 50.09
C LEU A 497 4.05 8.25 50.35
N GLU A 498 3.31 8.87 51.27
CA GLU A 498 1.88 8.59 51.46
C GLU A 498 1.09 9.19 50.29
N MET A 499 -0.09 8.65 49.95
CA MET A 499 -0.87 9.19 48.83
C MET A 499 -1.33 10.63 49.08
N GLY A 500 -1.85 10.90 50.29
CA GLY A 500 -2.49 12.17 50.62
C GLY A 500 -3.86 12.36 49.96
N GLY A 501 -4.49 13.51 50.25
CA GLY A 501 -5.81 13.87 49.74
C GLY A 501 -5.83 15.29 49.17
N GLY A 502 -6.88 15.67 48.44
CA GLY A 502 -6.91 16.94 47.70
C GLY A 502 -7.60 18.13 48.36
N ARG A 503 -7.98 18.05 49.64
CA ARG A 503 -8.79 19.09 50.31
C ARG A 503 -7.99 20.19 51.00
N LYS A 504 -6.66 20.15 50.93
CA LYS A 504 -5.81 21.12 51.65
C LYS A 504 -5.58 22.38 50.83
N ALA A 505 -5.63 23.53 51.50
CA ALA A 505 -5.14 24.79 50.95
C ALA A 505 -3.66 24.67 50.58
N GLU A 506 -3.19 25.49 49.65
CA GLU A 506 -1.82 25.48 49.13
C GLU A 506 -0.77 25.53 50.25
N GLU A 507 -0.94 26.46 51.19
CA GLU A 507 -0.09 26.70 52.35
C GLU A 507 -0.01 25.50 53.33
N GLU A 508 -0.98 24.58 53.27
CA GLU A 508 -1.04 23.38 54.13
C GLU A 508 -0.52 22.11 53.43
N ARG A 509 -0.14 22.21 52.15
CA ARG A 509 0.41 21.08 51.39
C ARG A 509 1.73 20.64 52.01
N GLN A 510 1.94 19.33 51.99
CA GLN A 510 3.16 18.69 52.52
C GLN A 510 3.72 17.79 51.41
N PRO A 511 4.32 18.37 50.36
CA PRO A 511 4.68 17.64 49.15
C PRO A 511 5.87 16.68 49.35
N ARG A 512 6.71 16.92 50.37
CA ARG A 512 7.75 15.97 50.82
C ARG A 512 7.21 14.74 51.56
N LYS A 513 5.93 14.73 51.95
CA LYS A 513 5.29 13.63 52.67
C LYS A 513 4.22 12.91 51.83
N TYR A 514 3.49 13.67 51.01
CA TYR A 514 2.34 13.17 50.26
C TYR A 514 2.53 13.31 48.75
N LEU A 515 2.43 12.20 48.03
CA LEU A 515 2.61 12.13 46.59
C LEU A 515 1.57 12.97 45.82
N TYR A 516 0.31 13.02 46.28
CA TYR A 516 -0.67 13.88 45.63
C TYR A 516 -0.41 15.37 45.88
N HIS A 517 0.11 15.74 47.06
CA HIS A 517 0.48 17.13 47.32
C HIS A 517 1.66 17.56 46.44
N LEU A 518 2.65 16.66 46.25
CA LEU A 518 3.74 16.86 45.30
C LEU A 518 3.22 17.12 43.88
N TYR A 519 2.27 16.32 43.42
CA TYR A 519 1.64 16.51 42.12
C TYR A 519 0.92 17.86 41.99
N LEU A 520 0.18 18.29 43.02
CA LEU A 520 -0.47 19.60 43.01
C LEU A 520 0.56 20.74 42.91
N SER A 521 1.65 20.68 43.68
CA SER A 521 2.75 21.65 43.60
C SER A 521 3.43 21.64 42.23
N PHE A 522 3.66 20.46 41.65
CA PHE A 522 4.22 20.34 40.31
C PHE A 522 3.32 20.94 39.22
N ILE A 523 2.01 20.67 39.27
CA ILE A 523 1.03 21.23 38.34
C ILE A 523 1.01 22.76 38.41
N GLU A 524 1.07 23.31 39.62
CA GLU A 524 1.14 24.74 39.86
C GLU A 524 2.45 25.37 39.35
N TYR A 525 3.60 24.75 39.65
CA TYR A 525 4.90 25.16 39.12
C TYR A 525 4.92 25.21 37.59
N GLN A 526 4.31 24.21 36.93
CA GLN A 526 4.19 24.16 35.47
C GLN A 526 3.13 25.13 34.90
N GLY A 527 2.41 25.88 35.75
CA GLY A 527 1.35 26.79 35.34
C GLY A 527 0.12 26.10 34.76
N LEU A 528 -0.12 24.83 35.13
CA LEU A 528 -1.23 24.02 34.62
C LEU A 528 -2.45 24.14 35.55
N GLY A 529 -3.62 24.49 35.00
CA GLY A 529 -4.77 24.88 35.83
C GLY A 529 -5.75 23.79 36.28
N ARG A 530 -5.62 22.53 35.79
CA ARG A 530 -6.60 21.47 36.07
C ARG A 530 -5.93 20.16 36.50
N PRO A 531 -5.70 19.94 37.81
CA PRO A 531 -5.14 18.68 38.30
C PRO A 531 -6.14 17.53 38.18
N LEU A 532 -5.63 16.32 38.00
CA LEU A 532 -6.41 15.08 38.11
C LEU A 532 -6.88 14.88 39.55
N SER A 533 -8.02 14.20 39.75
CA SER A 533 -8.44 13.74 41.08
C SER A 533 -7.43 12.75 41.68
N VAL A 534 -7.40 12.58 43.00
CA VAL A 534 -6.48 11.63 43.69
C VAL A 534 -6.56 10.21 43.10
N THR A 535 -7.76 9.75 42.75
CA THR A 535 -7.99 8.44 42.16
C THR A 535 -7.42 8.34 40.75
N GLU A 536 -7.72 9.33 39.90
CA GLU A 536 -7.24 9.35 38.50
C GLU A 536 -5.73 9.59 38.43
N PHE A 537 -5.18 10.42 39.31
CA PHE A 537 -3.75 10.57 39.47
C PHE A 537 -3.08 9.25 39.87
N GLY A 538 -3.64 8.51 40.84
CA GLY A 538 -3.09 7.20 41.22
C GLY A 538 -3.07 6.19 40.07
N LYS A 539 -4.10 6.17 39.21
CA LYS A 539 -4.10 5.36 37.98
C LYS A 539 -3.04 5.85 36.99
N ALA A 540 -2.93 7.16 36.79
CA ALA A 540 -1.96 7.75 35.88
C ALA A 540 -0.51 7.50 36.31
N VAL A 541 -0.20 7.55 37.61
CA VAL A 541 1.14 7.19 38.14
C VAL A 541 1.45 5.72 37.89
N LYS A 542 0.46 4.83 38.04
CA LYS A 542 0.64 3.40 37.75
C LYS A 542 1.05 3.15 36.30
N GLU A 543 0.39 3.83 35.35
CA GLU A 543 0.76 3.72 33.94
C GLU A 543 2.08 4.42 33.62
N ALA A 544 2.34 5.59 34.22
CA ALA A 544 3.60 6.30 34.07
C ALA A 544 4.80 5.46 34.54
N ALA A 545 4.66 4.71 35.64
CA ALA A 545 5.71 3.83 36.13
C ALA A 545 6.15 2.78 35.09
N LYS A 546 5.20 2.24 34.32
CA LYS A 546 5.49 1.24 33.27
C LYS A 546 6.34 1.82 32.14
N GLU A 547 6.11 3.09 31.78
CA GLU A 547 6.92 3.80 30.78
C GLU A 547 8.38 3.98 31.25
N TYR A 548 8.61 4.05 32.57
CA TYR A 548 9.94 3.99 33.19
C TYR A 548 10.40 2.57 33.55
N LYS A 549 9.79 1.53 32.96
CA LYS A 549 10.11 0.11 33.21
C LYS A 549 10.09 -0.26 34.70
N SER A 550 9.20 0.38 35.46
CA SER A 550 9.06 0.24 36.91
C SER A 550 7.64 -0.18 37.28
N GLU A 551 7.45 -0.76 38.46
CA GLU A 551 6.12 -1.06 39.01
C GLU A 551 5.70 -0.03 40.06
N TYR A 552 4.44 0.38 40.02
CA TYR A 552 3.83 1.20 41.07
C TYR A 552 3.10 0.32 42.08
N LEU A 553 3.61 0.30 43.31
CA LEU A 553 3.13 -0.54 44.40
C LEU A 553 2.52 0.33 45.50
N THR A 554 1.46 -0.17 46.12
CA THR A 554 0.83 0.49 47.27
C THR A 554 0.49 -0.50 48.36
N ARG A 555 0.53 -0.05 49.62
CA ARG A 555 0.00 -0.78 50.79
C ARG A 555 -0.86 0.13 51.65
N THR A 556 -1.75 -0.45 52.44
CA THR A 556 -2.58 0.31 53.39
C THR A 556 -2.10 0.06 54.81
N ILE A 557 -1.75 1.12 55.54
CA ILE A 557 -1.37 1.09 56.95
C ILE A 557 -2.24 2.09 57.71
N GLN A 558 -2.95 1.63 58.75
CA GLN A 558 -3.80 2.49 59.59
C GLN A 558 -4.76 3.38 58.77
N GLY A 559 -5.34 2.82 57.70
CA GLY A 559 -6.26 3.54 56.79
C GLY A 559 -5.58 4.51 55.81
N ARG A 560 -4.24 4.64 55.82
CA ARG A 560 -3.48 5.46 54.88
C ARG A 560 -2.82 4.61 53.80
N ARG A 561 -2.91 5.06 52.56
CA ARG A 561 -2.26 4.42 51.41
C ARG A 561 -0.82 4.91 51.29
N GLN A 562 0.15 4.03 51.51
CA GLN A 562 1.57 4.27 51.29
C GLN A 562 2.01 3.72 49.92
N THR A 563 2.89 4.44 49.23
CA THR A 563 3.37 4.10 47.88
C THR A 563 4.82 3.60 47.92
N ASN A 564 5.34 3.06 46.82
CA ASN A 564 6.77 2.76 46.66
C ASN A 564 7.58 3.93 46.06
N VAL A 565 7.04 5.14 46.10
CA VAL A 565 7.62 6.30 45.42
C VAL A 565 8.43 7.15 46.39
N GLN A 566 9.66 7.50 46.01
CA GLN A 566 10.52 8.43 46.74
C GLN A 566 10.93 9.61 45.86
N LEU A 567 11.18 10.76 46.49
CA LEU A 567 11.74 11.93 45.81
C LEU A 567 13.18 11.67 45.40
N THR A 568 13.57 12.21 44.25
CA THR A 568 14.96 12.40 43.86
C THR A 568 15.34 13.88 44.01
N ASP A 569 16.62 14.21 43.88
CA ASP A 569 17.11 15.60 43.95
C ASP A 569 16.44 16.50 42.90
N LYS A 570 15.97 15.95 41.77
CA LYS A 570 15.22 16.68 40.74
C LYS A 570 13.90 17.23 41.25
N ALA A 571 13.34 16.66 42.31
CA ALA A 571 12.10 17.16 42.89
C ALA A 571 12.27 18.53 43.57
N ASP A 572 13.49 18.86 44.01
CA ASP A 572 13.77 20.14 44.68
C ASP A 572 13.70 21.34 43.71
N GLU A 573 13.67 21.12 42.39
CA GLU A 573 13.56 22.19 41.40
C GLU A 573 12.17 22.88 41.38
N PHE A 574 11.13 22.19 41.85
CA PHE A 574 9.73 22.65 41.77
C PHE A 574 9.00 22.59 43.12
N LEU A 575 9.73 22.30 44.20
CA LEU A 575 9.27 22.28 45.59
C LEU A 575 9.69 23.55 46.31
#